data_AF-A0A367ENA1-F1
#
_entry.id   AF-A0A367ENA1-F1
#
_cell.length_a   1.000
_cell.length_b   1.000
_cell.length_c   1.000
_cell.angle_alpha   90.00
_cell.angle_beta   90.00
_cell.angle_gamma   90.00
#
_symmetry.space_group_name_H-M   'P 1'
#
loop_
_entity.id
_entity.type
_entity.pdbx_description
1 polymer ?
#
loop_
_entity_poly.entity_id
_entity_poly.type
_entity_poly.pdbx_seq_one_letter_code
_entity_poly.pdbx_strand_id
1 'polypeptide(L)'
;MPEGTPQRGPLKRIGLAEVYNPSMRPTLRPGDHLVVTYGAAVRAGDIVVLRHPFQHDLLIVKRAVERRPGGWWVRGDNPLVLNDSREFGAVPDDLVIARAWLRLRPPRGAGHSPVAAARWVFSAVRPVTGPLRPRSPAVRADAPAVSD
;
A
#
# COMPACT_ATOMS: atom_id res chain seq x y z
N MET A 1 7.54 43.77 2.55
CA MET A 1 7.25 42.63 3.43
C MET A 1 7.56 41.37 2.63
N PRO A 2 8.64 40.60 2.90
CA PRO A 2 8.88 39.39 2.11
C PRO A 2 7.98 38.27 2.63
N GLU A 3 7.22 37.65 1.71
CA GLU A 3 6.43 36.45 1.93
C GLU A 3 7.36 35.26 2.17
N GLY A 4 7.30 34.69 3.38
CA GLY A 4 7.97 33.43 3.68
C GLY A 4 7.20 32.27 3.05
N THR A 5 7.69 31.74 1.94
CA THR A 5 7.23 30.46 1.39
C THR A 5 7.45 29.37 2.46
N PRO A 6 6.42 28.68 2.96
CA PRO A 6 6.65 27.64 3.95
C PRO A 6 7.35 26.47 3.26
N GLN A 7 8.64 26.30 3.56
CA GLN A 7 9.43 25.14 3.19
C GLN A 7 8.73 23.88 3.76
N ARG A 8 7.95 23.17 2.93
CA ARG A 8 7.31 21.90 3.30
C ARG A 8 8.32 20.78 3.15
N GLY A 9 9.08 20.52 4.20
CA GLY A 9 10.08 19.45 4.24
C GLY A 9 9.52 18.03 4.02
N PRO A 10 10.37 17.07 3.60
CA PRO A 10 9.97 15.72 3.19
C PRO A 10 9.29 14.89 4.29
N LEU A 11 9.56 15.19 5.56
CA LEU A 11 8.99 14.48 6.71
C LEU A 11 7.47 14.67 6.85
N LYS A 12 6.89 15.76 6.34
CA LYS A 12 5.43 15.97 6.35
C LYS A 12 4.67 14.94 5.50
N ARG A 13 5.36 14.17 4.65
CA ARG A 13 4.76 13.17 3.77
C ARG A 13 4.85 11.75 4.34
N ILE A 14 5.47 11.53 5.48
CA ILE A 14 5.63 10.20 6.08
C ILE A 14 4.66 10.06 7.25
N GLY A 15 4.02 8.90 7.36
CA GLY A 15 3.12 8.56 8.47
C GLY A 15 3.29 7.13 8.94
N LEU A 16 2.59 6.79 10.02
CA LEU A 16 2.48 5.45 10.55
C LEU A 16 1.02 4.99 10.48
N ALA A 17 0.79 3.75 10.06
CA ALA A 17 -0.53 3.13 10.09
C ALA A 17 -0.46 1.76 10.78
N GLU A 18 -1.35 1.50 11.73
CA GLU A 18 -1.50 0.17 12.34
C GLU A 18 -2.45 -0.69 11.51
N VAL A 19 -2.09 -1.97 11.33
CA VAL A 19 -2.93 -2.95 10.67
C VAL A 19 -3.86 -3.58 11.70
N TYR A 20 -5.17 -3.38 11.58
CA TYR A 20 -6.15 -3.98 12.50
C TYR A 20 -6.77 -5.27 11.96
N ASN A 21 -7.09 -5.32 10.67
CA ASN A 21 -7.86 -6.42 10.06
C ASN A 21 -6.94 -7.51 9.48
N PRO A 22 -7.30 -8.82 9.57
CA PRO A 22 -6.57 -9.92 8.95
C PRO A 22 -6.61 -9.98 7.41
N SER A 23 -7.22 -9.04 6.69
CA SER A 23 -7.36 -9.09 5.22
C SER A 23 -6.05 -9.13 4.45
N MET A 24 -4.95 -8.74 5.08
CA MET A 24 -3.61 -8.72 4.48
C MET A 24 -2.73 -9.90 4.94
N ARG A 25 -3.29 -10.88 5.66
CA ARG A 25 -2.56 -12.12 5.95
C ARG A 25 -2.28 -12.91 4.65
N PRO A 26 -1.12 -13.57 4.52
CA PRO A 26 -0.05 -13.70 5.52
C PRO A 26 0.95 -12.54 5.55
N THR A 27 0.89 -11.61 4.59
CA THR A 27 1.86 -10.52 4.42
C THR A 27 1.94 -9.60 5.63
N LEU A 28 0.78 -9.15 6.10
CA LEU A 28 0.62 -8.31 7.29
C LEU A 28 -0.28 -9.03 8.29
N ARG A 29 0.10 -8.93 9.57
CA ARG A 29 -0.70 -9.44 10.69
C ARG A 29 -1.32 -8.25 11.43
N PRO A 30 -2.48 -8.45 12.07
CA PRO A 30 -2.99 -7.47 13.03
C PRO A 30 -1.92 -7.08 14.07
N GLY A 31 -1.78 -5.78 14.31
CA GLY A 31 -0.76 -5.15 15.15
C GLY A 31 0.57 -4.85 14.45
N ASP A 32 0.74 -5.23 13.18
CA ASP A 32 1.88 -4.74 12.39
C ASP A 32 1.70 -3.24 12.13
N HIS A 33 2.79 -2.48 12.20
CA HIS A 33 2.81 -1.07 11.84
C HIS A 33 3.43 -0.89 10.46
N LEU A 34 2.89 0.04 9.68
CA LEU A 34 3.35 0.38 8.35
C LEU A 34 3.91 1.79 8.37
N VAL A 35 5.13 1.95 7.87
CA VAL A 35 5.61 3.27 7.47
C VAL A 35 5.01 3.54 6.10
N VAL A 36 4.33 4.67 5.97
CA VAL A 36 3.61 5.06 4.75
C VAL A 36 4.10 6.40 4.22
N THR A 37 3.90 6.65 2.93
CA THR A 37 4.17 7.94 2.29
C THR A 37 2.90 8.47 1.62
N TYR A 38 2.46 9.66 2.02
CA TYR A 38 1.30 10.36 1.48
C TYR A 38 1.60 10.96 0.10
N GLY A 39 0.64 10.81 -0.82
CA GLY A 39 0.74 11.30 -2.20
C GLY A 39 1.90 10.68 -2.99
N ALA A 40 2.35 9.49 -2.61
CA ALA A 40 3.36 8.74 -3.36
C ALA A 40 2.71 8.05 -4.57
N ALA A 41 3.43 7.99 -5.70
CA ALA A 41 2.97 7.26 -6.87
C ALA A 41 2.84 5.75 -6.55
N VAL A 42 1.64 5.22 -6.74
CA VAL A 42 1.30 3.81 -6.52
C VAL A 42 1.60 3.00 -7.78
N ARG A 43 2.06 1.76 -7.60
CA ARG A 43 2.28 0.77 -8.65
C ARG A 43 1.57 -0.53 -8.30
N ALA A 44 1.30 -1.35 -9.31
CA ALA A 44 0.88 -2.72 -9.11
C ALA A 44 1.86 -3.46 -8.18
N GLY A 45 1.32 -4.18 -7.19
CA GLY A 45 2.06 -4.85 -6.14
C GLY A 45 2.25 -4.02 -4.85
N ASP A 46 2.06 -2.70 -4.89
CA ASP A 46 2.20 -1.86 -3.70
C ASP A 46 1.09 -2.16 -2.68
N ILE A 47 1.42 -2.07 -1.38
CA ILE A 47 0.42 -2.01 -0.32
C ILE A 47 0.04 -0.55 -0.10
N VAL A 48 -1.26 -0.27 -0.07
CA VAL A 48 -1.80 1.08 0.04
C VAL A 48 -2.77 1.19 1.21
N VAL A 49 -2.82 2.38 1.79
CA VAL A 49 -3.88 2.81 2.71
C VAL A 49 -4.88 3.61 1.90
N LEU A 50 -6.15 3.24 1.98
CA LEU A 50 -7.23 3.90 1.26
C LEU A 50 -8.47 4.09 2.15
N ARG A 51 -9.29 5.09 1.81
CA ARG A 51 -10.63 5.26 2.40
C ARG A 51 -11.59 4.26 1.76
N HIS A 52 -12.39 3.59 2.57
CA HIS A 52 -13.35 2.61 2.08
C HIS A 52 -14.45 3.32 1.25
N PRO A 53 -14.73 2.88 0.00
CA PRO A 53 -15.65 3.60 -0.90
C PRO A 53 -17.08 3.78 -0.35
N PHE A 54 -17.56 2.81 0.43
CA PHE A 54 -18.92 2.82 0.98
C PHE A 54 -19.00 3.09 2.49
N GLN A 55 -17.86 3.25 3.17
CA GLN A 55 -17.81 3.44 4.62
C GLN A 55 -16.94 4.65 4.90
N HIS A 56 -17.59 5.80 5.05
CA HIS A 56 -16.94 7.07 5.31
C HIS A 56 -16.07 6.96 6.58
N ASP A 57 -14.87 7.53 6.51
CA ASP A 57 -13.84 7.52 7.56
C ASP A 57 -13.20 6.18 7.91
N LEU A 58 -13.60 5.07 7.30
CA LEU A 58 -12.90 3.80 7.46
C LEU A 58 -11.66 3.76 6.55
N LEU A 59 -10.46 3.76 7.16
CA LEU A 59 -9.21 3.47 6.47
C LEU A 59 -8.94 1.97 6.44
N ILE A 60 -8.63 1.45 5.25
CA ILE A 60 -8.28 0.04 5.04
C ILE A 60 -6.95 -0.08 4.30
N VAL A 61 -6.28 -1.19 4.57
CA VAL A 61 -5.02 -1.57 3.91
C VAL A 61 -5.28 -2.68 2.92
N LYS A 62 -4.87 -2.48 1.66
CA LYS A 62 -5.01 -3.45 0.57
C LYS A 62 -3.77 -3.46 -0.33
N ARG A 63 -3.63 -4.48 -1.16
CA ARG A 63 -2.64 -4.52 -2.24
C ARG A 63 -3.25 -3.95 -3.51
N ALA A 64 -2.59 -2.97 -4.12
CA ALA A 64 -2.89 -2.51 -5.46
C ALA A 64 -2.48 -3.61 -6.46
N VAL A 65 -3.43 -4.15 -7.22
CA VAL A 65 -3.16 -5.25 -8.16
C VAL A 65 -2.92 -4.71 -9.56
N GLU A 66 -3.82 -3.84 -10.03
CA GLU A 66 -3.75 -3.30 -11.38
C GLU A 66 -4.58 -2.02 -11.51
N ARG A 67 -4.38 -1.30 -12.61
CA ARG A 67 -5.20 -0.15 -12.97
C ARG A 67 -6.37 -0.57 -13.83
N ARG A 68 -7.55 -0.01 -13.53
CA ARG A 68 -8.79 -0.20 -14.29
C ARG A 68 -9.44 1.16 -14.54
N PRO A 69 -10.41 1.25 -15.47
CA PRO A 69 -11.26 2.44 -15.57
C PRO A 69 -11.84 2.78 -14.19
N GLY A 70 -11.73 4.05 -13.78
CA GLY A 70 -12.19 4.51 -12.47
C GLY A 70 -11.20 4.37 -11.31
N GLY A 71 -10.03 3.73 -11.49
CA GLY A 71 -8.95 3.80 -10.50
C GLY A 71 -8.18 2.49 -10.26
N TRP A 72 -7.81 2.22 -9.01
CA TRP A 72 -7.05 1.03 -8.60
C TRP A 72 -7.97 -0.15 -8.31
N TRP A 73 -7.71 -1.29 -8.94
CA TRP A 73 -8.23 -2.56 -8.47
C TRP A 73 -7.36 -3.06 -7.32
N VAL A 74 -7.95 -3.19 -6.13
CA VAL A 74 -7.26 -3.58 -4.90
C VAL A 74 -7.77 -4.91 -4.37
N ARG A 75 -6.87 -5.69 -3.76
CA ARG A 75 -7.17 -7.00 -3.19
C ARG A 75 -6.61 -7.14 -1.79
N GLY A 76 -7.32 -7.88 -0.93
CA GLY A 76 -6.72 -8.45 0.26
C GLY A 76 -5.83 -9.64 -0.11
N ASP A 77 -4.69 -9.79 0.57
CA ASP A 77 -3.83 -10.97 0.42
C ASP A 77 -4.47 -12.22 1.06
N ASN A 78 -5.40 -12.03 2.01
CA ASN A 78 -6.15 -13.11 2.64
C ASN A 78 -7.41 -13.40 1.82
N PRO A 79 -7.50 -14.54 1.11
CA PRO A 79 -8.63 -14.83 0.25
C PRO A 79 -9.94 -15.04 1.04
N LEU A 80 -9.85 -15.35 2.34
CA LEU A 80 -10.98 -15.61 3.22
C LEU A 80 -11.69 -14.33 3.67
N VAL A 81 -11.11 -13.15 3.44
CA VAL A 81 -11.73 -11.87 3.77
C VAL A 81 -12.16 -11.18 2.47
N LEU A 82 -13.48 -11.13 2.26
CA LEU A 82 -14.11 -10.34 1.21
C LEU A 82 -14.37 -8.95 1.81
N ASN A 83 -13.46 -8.03 1.49
CA ASN A 83 -13.58 -6.58 1.72
C ASN A 83 -12.54 -5.92 0.82
N ASP A 84 -12.73 -6.04 -0.49
CA ASP A 84 -11.85 -5.51 -1.52
C ASP A 84 -12.60 -5.21 -2.81
N SER A 85 -11.89 -4.93 -3.91
CA SER A 85 -12.52 -4.55 -5.18
C SER A 85 -13.46 -5.59 -5.77
N ARG A 86 -13.45 -6.84 -5.30
CA ARG A 86 -14.47 -7.83 -5.67
C ARG A 86 -15.88 -7.41 -5.25
N GLU A 87 -16.00 -6.60 -4.20
CA GLU A 87 -17.29 -6.12 -3.68
C GLU A 87 -17.58 -4.68 -4.09
N PHE A 88 -16.58 -3.79 -4.03
CA PHE A 88 -16.79 -2.35 -4.27
C PHE A 88 -16.22 -1.83 -5.60
N GLY A 89 -15.65 -2.69 -6.43
CA GLY A 89 -15.08 -2.29 -7.72
C GLY A 89 -13.74 -1.55 -7.62
N ALA A 90 -13.36 -0.85 -8.68
CA ALA A 90 -12.13 -0.05 -8.69
C ALA A 90 -12.24 1.13 -7.72
N VAL A 91 -11.17 1.41 -6.99
CA VAL A 91 -11.08 2.49 -6.01
C VAL A 91 -10.52 3.74 -6.70
N PRO A 92 -11.28 4.86 -6.72
CA PRO A 92 -10.80 6.14 -7.21
C PRO A 92 -9.49 6.61 -6.57
N ASP A 93 -8.70 7.35 -7.34
CA ASP A 93 -7.37 7.82 -6.96
C ASP A 93 -7.35 8.68 -5.69
N ASP A 94 -8.36 9.53 -5.51
CA ASP A 94 -8.54 10.40 -4.37
C ASP A 94 -8.84 9.66 -3.06
N LEU A 95 -9.37 8.42 -3.16
CA LEU A 95 -9.54 7.55 -2.00
C LEU A 95 -8.25 6.84 -1.60
N VAL A 96 -7.22 6.81 -2.45
CA VAL A 96 -5.92 6.21 -2.12
C VAL A 96 -5.03 7.24 -1.44
N ILE A 97 -4.84 7.07 -0.13
CA ILE A 97 -4.27 8.09 0.75
C ILE A 97 -2.75 8.01 0.80
N ALA A 98 -2.22 6.80 0.94
CA ALA A 98 -0.79 6.59 1.15
C ALA A 98 -0.31 5.23 0.65
N ARG A 99 0.99 5.16 0.33
CA ARG A 99 1.68 3.92 -0.01
C ARG A 99 2.53 3.43 1.15
N ALA A 100 2.42 2.16 1.52
CA ALA A 100 3.28 1.52 2.50
C ALA A 100 4.59 1.04 1.87
N TRP A 101 5.71 1.25 2.58
CA TRP A 101 7.05 0.92 2.11
C TRP A 101 7.80 0.00 3.08
N LEU A 102 7.54 0.14 4.39
CA LEU A 102 8.12 -0.71 5.43
C LEU A 102 7.04 -1.27 6.34
N ARG A 103 7.19 -2.55 6.70
CA ARG A 103 6.44 -3.18 7.79
C ARG A 103 7.34 -3.26 9.01
N LEU A 104 6.79 -2.91 10.16
CA LEU A 104 7.41 -2.99 11.48
C LEU A 104 6.53 -3.88 12.37
N ARG A 105 7.08 -4.96 12.94
CA ARG A 105 6.37 -5.76 13.95
C ARG A 105 6.74 -5.23 15.34
N PRO A 106 5.83 -4.84 16.23
CA PRO A 106 6.21 -4.38 17.56
C PRO A 106 7.02 -5.45 18.32
N PRO A 107 8.08 -5.09 19.06
CA PRO A 107 8.89 -6.04 19.81
C PRO A 107 8.07 -6.56 21.00
N ARG A 108 7.46 -7.74 20.85
CA ARG A 108 6.86 -8.43 22.00
C ARG A 108 8.00 -9.09 22.80
N GLY A 109 8.29 -8.57 24.00
CA GLY A 109 9.24 -9.18 24.93
C GLY A 109 10.73 -8.93 24.64
N ALA A 110 11.08 -7.94 23.82
CA ALA A 110 12.47 -7.51 23.74
C ALA A 110 12.79 -6.67 24.99
N GLY A 111 13.50 -7.25 25.96
CA GLY A 111 14.09 -6.48 27.05
C GLY A 111 15.13 -5.46 26.55
N HIS A 112 15.77 -4.73 27.46
CA HIS A 112 16.77 -3.68 27.18
C HIS A 112 18.11 -4.18 26.59
N SER A 113 18.12 -5.29 25.84
CA SER A 113 19.33 -5.83 25.23
C SER A 113 19.53 -5.28 23.81
N PRO A 114 20.67 -4.63 23.50
CA PRO A 114 20.96 -4.12 22.16
C PRO A 114 21.06 -5.24 21.11
N VAL A 115 21.49 -6.44 21.50
CA VAL A 115 21.52 -7.62 20.61
C VAL A 115 20.12 -8.12 20.29
N ALA A 116 19.22 -8.12 21.28
CA ALA A 116 17.81 -8.48 21.06
C ALA A 116 17.11 -7.44 20.16
N ALA A 117 17.41 -6.16 20.33
CA ALA A 117 16.92 -5.09 19.47
C ALA A 117 17.41 -5.24 18.02
N ALA A 118 18.70 -5.56 17.81
CA ALA A 118 19.24 -5.81 16.48
C ALA A 118 18.56 -7.02 15.81
N ARG A 119 18.44 -8.16 16.52
CA ARG A 119 17.73 -9.35 16.01
C ARG A 119 16.25 -9.08 15.72
N TRP A 120 15.60 -8.23 16.52
CA TRP A 120 14.26 -7.76 16.25
C TRP A 120 14.21 -6.92 14.97
N VAL A 121 15.07 -5.91 14.80
CA VAL A 121 15.12 -5.08 13.58
C VAL A 121 15.25 -5.98 12.34
N PHE A 122 16.19 -6.93 12.34
CA PHE A 122 16.41 -7.84 11.21
C PHE A 122 15.23 -8.78 10.89
N SER A 123 14.36 -9.07 11.86
CA SER A 123 13.19 -9.96 11.66
C SER A 123 11.87 -9.20 11.46
N ALA A 124 11.78 -7.97 11.99
CA ALA A 124 10.58 -7.16 12.06
C ALA A 124 10.47 -6.17 10.90
N VAL A 125 11.59 -5.58 10.47
CA VAL A 125 11.66 -4.60 9.39
C VAL A 125 11.76 -5.33 8.06
N ARG A 126 10.67 -5.36 7.29
CA ARG A 126 10.69 -5.90 5.92
C ARG A 126 10.17 -4.87 4.93
N PRO A 127 10.82 -4.72 3.76
CA PRO A 127 10.25 -3.96 2.66
C PRO A 127 8.94 -4.63 2.23
N VAL A 128 7.95 -3.80 1.93
CA VAL A 128 6.60 -4.25 1.58
C VAL A 128 6.43 -4.42 0.05
N THR A 129 7.46 -4.10 -0.71
CA THR A 129 7.48 -4.23 -2.17
C THR A 129 7.31 -5.68 -2.60
N GLY A 130 6.28 -5.95 -3.41
CA GLY A 130 6.16 -7.23 -4.10
C GLY A 130 7.36 -7.48 -5.02
N PRO A 131 7.65 -8.74 -5.40
CA PRO A 131 8.64 -9.01 -6.42
C PRO A 131 8.28 -8.22 -7.68
N LEU A 132 9.23 -7.43 -8.19
CA LEU A 132 9.12 -6.74 -9.46
C LEU A 132 8.82 -7.79 -10.53
N ARG A 133 7.57 -7.87 -11.00
CA ARG A 133 7.28 -8.67 -12.19
C ARG A 133 7.85 -7.91 -13.39
N PRO A 134 8.68 -8.53 -14.24
CA PRO A 134 9.10 -7.90 -15.49
C PRO A 134 7.86 -7.45 -16.27
N ARG A 135 7.93 -6.27 -16.87
CA ARG A 135 6.91 -5.78 -17.80
C ARG A 135 6.66 -6.87 -18.85
N SER A 136 5.43 -7.38 -18.93
CA SER A 136 5.00 -8.04 -20.17
C SER A 136 5.15 -7.01 -21.29
N PRO A 137 5.87 -7.32 -22.38
CA PRO A 137 5.93 -6.42 -23.52
C PRO A 137 4.48 -6.19 -23.98
N ALA A 138 4.13 -4.92 -24.17
CA ALA A 138 2.85 -4.54 -24.75
C ALA A 138 2.69 -5.32 -26.05
N VAL A 139 1.67 -6.18 -26.11
CA VAL A 139 1.17 -6.70 -27.38
C VAL A 139 0.76 -5.47 -28.17
N ARG A 140 1.60 -5.11 -29.12
CA ARG A 140 1.32 -4.12 -30.15
C ARG A 140 0.08 -4.65 -30.88
N ALA A 141 -1.04 -3.97 -30.75
CA ALA A 141 -2.20 -4.24 -31.59
C ALA A 141 -1.78 -3.85 -33.01
N ASP A 142 -1.39 -4.84 -33.81
CA ASP A 142 -1.40 -4.70 -35.26
C ASP A 142 -2.87 -4.68 -35.69
N ALA A 143 -3.38 -3.48 -35.99
CA ALA A 143 -4.35 -3.29 -37.04
C ALA A 143 -3.57 -2.85 -38.28
N PRO A 144 -3.81 -3.44 -39.44
CA PRO A 144 -4.73 -2.80 -40.40
C PRO A 144 -5.50 -3.87 -41.22
N ALA A 145 -6.41 -3.61 -42.15
CA ALA A 145 -6.92 -2.42 -42.79
C ALA A 145 -8.37 -2.72 -43.18
N VAL A 146 -9.21 -1.69 -43.21
CA VAL A 146 -10.40 -1.66 -44.05
C VAL A 146 -9.94 -1.56 -45.51
N SER A 147 -10.54 -2.33 -46.41
CA SER A 147 -10.61 -2.00 -47.83
C SER A 147 -11.90 -2.57 -48.40
N ASP A 148 -12.63 -1.69 -49.09
CA ASP A 148 -13.79 -1.82 -50.02
C ASP A 148 -14.59 -3.13 -50.07
#